data_AF-A0A158QR11-F1
#
_entry.id   AF-A0A158QR11-F1
#
_cell.length_a   1.000
_cell.length_b   1.000
_cell.length_c   1.000
_cell.angle_alpha   90.00
_cell.angle_beta   90.00
_cell.angle_gamma   90.00
#
_symmetry.space_group_name_H-M   'P 1'
#
loop_
_entity.id
_entity.type
_entity.pdbx_description
1 polymer ?
#
loop_
_entity_poly.entity_id
_entity_poly.type
_entity_poly.pdbx_seq_one_letter_code
_entity_poly.pdbx_strand_id
1 'polypeptide(L)'
;MGIDLLAALLFPIWYRRCSTTPYLAIMIALGTLYALSIAVWGFVARNNDVIAFCNPPLGLAPTVSMIWSSSNVVINSVVVFVYVTIIILVRLKAKSSTCQESRRVIKRLKVTAIVFVFSWYMAILGVNLGYAIGLRDDALAIFQSNMVFFALLCYSQTFYVCLWRSLEYRSAFFEQMYIMVGRTYQRKNGPNTSSTTRIVVQPITMTAKS
;
A
#
# COMPACT_ATOMS: atom_id res chain seq x y z
N MET A 1 0.42 4.04 5.93
CA MET A 1 -0.82 3.68 5.21
C MET A 1 -1.93 3.14 6.11
N GLY A 2 -1.72 2.05 6.87
CA GLY A 2 -2.77 1.50 7.76
C GLY A 2 -3.31 2.49 8.79
N ILE A 3 -2.41 3.21 9.47
CA ILE A 3 -2.75 4.22 10.49
C ILE A 3 -3.45 5.44 9.87
N ASP A 4 -3.05 5.85 8.67
CA ASP A 4 -3.65 6.97 7.94
C ASP A 4 -5.11 6.67 7.56
N LEU A 5 -5.35 5.44 7.07
CA LEU A 5 -6.71 4.97 6.79
C LEU A 5 -7.54 4.78 8.07
N LEU A 6 -6.93 4.39 9.19
CA LEU A 6 -7.60 4.33 10.49
C LEU A 6 -8.00 5.71 10.99
N ALA A 7 -7.09 6.68 10.95
CA ALA A 7 -7.34 8.05 11.39
C ALA A 7 -8.45 8.72 10.58
N ALA A 8 -8.44 8.53 9.25
CA ALA A 8 -9.48 9.03 8.36
C ALA A 8 -10.88 8.41 8.64
N LEU A 9 -10.94 7.17 9.15
CA LEU A 9 -12.21 6.46 9.39
C LEU A 9 -12.75 6.59 10.81
N LEU A 10 -11.88 6.61 11.83
CA LEU A 10 -12.29 6.80 13.22
C LEU A 10 -12.65 8.26 13.51
N PHE A 11 -11.87 9.19 12.95
CA PHE A 11 -12.01 10.61 13.26
C PHE A 11 -12.10 11.44 11.97
N PRO A 12 -13.10 11.21 11.10
CA PRO A 12 -13.19 11.88 9.80
C PRO A 12 -13.24 13.42 9.90
N ILE A 13 -13.83 13.95 10.97
CA ILE A 13 -13.95 15.39 11.21
C ILE A 13 -12.62 15.98 11.70
N TRP A 14 -11.95 15.30 12.63
CA TRP A 14 -10.65 15.73 13.15
C TRP A 14 -9.55 15.60 12.09
N TYR A 15 -9.52 14.47 11.37
CA TYR A 15 -8.59 14.21 10.27
C TYR A 15 -8.68 15.28 9.17
N ARG A 16 -9.90 15.78 8.88
CA ARG A 16 -10.12 16.87 7.92
C ARG A 16 -9.77 18.26 8.45
N ARG A 17 -9.80 18.46 9.78
CA ARG A 17 -9.50 19.75 10.44
C ARG A 17 -8.03 19.89 10.83
N CYS A 18 -7.32 18.77 10.98
CA CYS A 18 -5.92 18.76 11.31
C CYS A 18 -5.09 19.19 10.10
N SER A 19 -4.08 20.04 10.32
CA SER A 19 -3.10 20.37 9.29
C SER A 19 -2.39 19.08 8.87
N THR A 20 -2.41 18.79 7.57
CA THR A 20 -1.83 17.56 7.00
C THR A 20 -0.31 17.54 7.13
N THR A 21 0.33 18.71 7.06
CA THR A 21 1.79 18.85 7.08
C THR A 21 2.47 18.31 8.36
N PRO A 22 2.09 18.75 9.58
CA PRO A 22 2.71 18.22 10.80
C PRO A 22 2.38 16.73 11.02
N TYR A 23 1.17 16.29 10.67
CA TYR A 23 0.79 14.88 10.75
C TYR A 23 1.68 14.01 9.86
N LEU A 24 1.85 14.39 8.58
CA LEU A 24 2.70 13.69 7.63
C LEU A 24 4.17 13.73 8.07
N ALA A 25 4.66 14.87 8.55
CA ALA A 25 6.03 15.02 9.02
C ALA A 25 6.33 14.05 10.18
N ILE A 26 5.42 13.93 11.15
CA ILE A 26 5.57 12.99 12.27
C ILE A 26 5.59 11.53 11.78
N MET A 27 4.65 11.18 10.90
CA MET A 27 4.56 9.81 10.36
C MET A 27 5.82 9.44 9.55
N ILE A 28 6.34 10.36 8.75
CA ILE A 28 7.59 10.19 8.00
C ILE A 28 8.78 10.10 8.95
N ALA A 29 8.84 10.95 9.97
CA ALA A 29 9.93 10.93 10.95
C ALA A 29 10.00 9.60 11.69
N LEU A 30 8.86 9.08 12.16
CA LEU A 30 8.80 7.78 12.85
C LEU A 30 9.22 6.62 11.93
N GLY A 31 8.72 6.60 10.70
CA GLY A 31 9.11 5.58 9.72
C GLY A 31 10.60 5.64 9.36
N THR A 32 11.11 6.84 9.14
CA THR A 32 12.53 7.09 8.82
C THR A 32 13.44 6.71 9.98
N LEU A 33 13.08 7.06 11.21
CA LEU A 33 13.86 6.74 12.40
C LEU A 33 13.98 5.22 12.59
N TYR A 34 12.87 4.48 12.42
CA TYR A 34 12.89 3.02 12.47
C TYR A 34 13.70 2.40 11.33
N ALA A 35 13.54 2.90 10.10
CA ALA A 35 14.29 2.39 8.95
C ALA A 35 15.79 2.65 9.08
N LEU A 36 16.18 3.85 9.52
CA LEU A 36 17.57 4.23 9.74
C LEU A 36 18.22 3.37 10.82
N SER A 37 17.54 3.10 11.94
CA SER A 37 18.13 2.30 13.01
C SER A 37 18.44 0.88 12.56
N ILE A 38 17.52 0.24 11.83
CA ILE A 38 17.76 -1.09 11.23
C ILE A 38 18.85 -1.02 10.17
N ALA A 39 18.87 0.00 9.31
CA ALA A 39 19.88 0.13 8.27
C ALA A 39 21.30 0.31 8.85
N VAL A 40 21.45 1.18 9.85
CA VAL A 40 22.73 1.40 10.55
C VAL A 40 23.17 0.13 11.27
N TRP A 41 22.26 -0.55 11.96
CA TRP A 41 22.60 -1.81 12.61
C TRP A 41 22.99 -2.89 11.60
N GLY A 42 22.23 -3.04 10.50
CA GLY A 42 22.55 -3.96 9.42
C GLY A 42 23.91 -3.69 8.79
N PHE A 43 24.30 -2.41 8.66
CA PHE A 43 25.61 -2.01 8.17
C PHE A 43 26.73 -2.37 9.14
N VAL A 44 26.56 -2.09 10.44
CA VAL A 44 27.56 -2.39 11.48
C VAL A 44 27.71 -3.90 11.70
N ALA A 45 26.62 -4.65 11.62
CA ALA A 45 26.63 -6.10 11.81
C ALA A 45 27.04 -6.88 10.54
N ARG A 46 27.38 -6.19 9.45
CA ARG A 46 27.71 -6.80 8.17
C ARG A 46 28.99 -7.64 8.26
N ASN A 47 28.89 -8.88 7.80
CA ASN A 47 30.01 -9.81 7.60
C ASN A 47 30.37 -9.92 6.11
N ASN A 48 31.54 -10.50 5.81
CA ASN A 48 32.02 -10.74 4.44
C ASN A 48 31.60 -12.11 3.89
N ASP A 49 30.55 -12.71 4.46
CA ASP A 49 30.09 -14.03 4.05
C ASP A 49 29.37 -13.97 2.70
N VAL A 50 29.54 -15.01 1.90
CA VAL A 50 28.91 -15.08 0.57
C VAL A 50 27.45 -15.46 0.73
N ILE A 51 26.56 -14.59 0.29
CA ILE A 51 25.12 -14.83 0.26
C ILE A 51 24.71 -15.52 -1.05
N ALA A 52 23.78 -16.48 -0.98
CA ALA A 52 23.31 -17.21 -2.16
C ALA A 52 22.45 -16.35 -3.11
N PHE A 53 21.70 -15.39 -2.55
CA PHE A 53 20.82 -14.49 -3.32
C PHE A 53 20.87 -13.06 -2.78
N CYS A 54 20.86 -12.08 -3.69
CA CYS A 54 20.77 -10.66 -3.35
C CYS A 54 19.32 -10.27 -3.05
N ASN A 55 18.85 -10.55 -1.84
CA ASN A 55 17.54 -10.11 -1.36
C ASN A 55 17.64 -9.47 0.05
N PRO A 56 16.65 -8.65 0.47
CA PRO A 56 16.72 -7.99 1.78
C PRO A 56 16.84 -8.94 2.99
N PRO A 57 16.13 -10.08 3.06
CA PRO A 57 16.26 -11.00 4.18
C PRO A 57 17.66 -11.64 4.32
N LEU A 58 18.33 -11.97 3.22
CA LEU A 58 19.66 -12.61 3.24
C LEU A 58 20.81 -11.60 3.26
N GLY A 59 20.57 -10.35 2.82
CA GLY A 59 21.59 -9.30 2.83
C GLY A 59 21.86 -8.70 4.21
N LEU A 60 20.97 -8.94 5.18
CA LEU A 60 21.17 -8.58 6.59
C LEU A 60 21.81 -9.74 7.34
N ALA A 61 22.68 -9.42 8.30
CA ALA A 61 23.18 -10.42 9.24
C ALA A 61 22.02 -11.18 9.92
N PRO A 62 22.15 -12.51 10.16
CA PRO A 62 21.02 -13.34 10.58
C PRO A 62 20.24 -12.79 11.79
N THR A 63 20.95 -12.29 12.80
CA THR A 63 20.34 -11.67 13.99
C THR A 63 19.53 -10.42 13.66
N VAL A 64 20.07 -9.55 12.80
CA VAL A 64 19.38 -8.30 12.40
C VAL A 64 18.17 -8.63 11.52
N SER A 65 18.32 -9.59 10.59
CA SER A 65 17.24 -10.06 9.72
C SER A 65 16.09 -10.65 10.53
N MET A 66 16.39 -11.48 11.54
CA MET A 66 15.37 -12.07 12.42
C MET A 66 14.61 -11.01 13.23
N ILE A 67 15.32 -10.04 13.82
CA ILE A 67 14.70 -8.94 14.59
C ILE A 67 13.85 -8.05 13.69
N TRP A 68 14.38 -7.69 12.51
CA TRP A 68 13.66 -6.88 11.53
C TRP A 68 12.40 -7.60 11.06
N SER A 69 12.52 -8.88 10.70
CA SER A 69 11.41 -9.69 10.21
C SER A 69 10.32 -9.87 11.28
N SER A 70 10.72 -10.17 12.52
CA SER A 70 9.79 -10.30 13.66
C SER A 70 9.08 -8.98 13.97
N SER A 71 9.81 -7.86 13.99
CA SER A 71 9.22 -6.53 14.15
C SER A 71 8.18 -6.22 13.05
N ASN A 72 8.48 -6.61 11.81
CA ASN A 72 7.52 -6.47 10.71
C ASN A 72 6.26 -7.32 10.92
N VAL A 73 6.37 -8.55 11.45
CA VAL A 73 5.17 -9.36 11.78
C VAL A 73 4.30 -8.63 12.80
N VAL A 74 4.89 -8.09 13.86
CA VAL A 74 4.16 -7.39 14.93
C VAL A 74 3.45 -6.15 14.36
N ILE A 75 4.17 -5.29 13.65
CA ILE A 75 3.61 -4.07 13.04
C ILE A 75 2.47 -4.44 12.08
N ASN A 76 2.65 -5.45 11.23
CA ASN A 76 1.62 -5.86 10.29
C ASN A 76 0.41 -6.50 10.99
N SER A 77 0.62 -7.23 12.09
CA SER A 77 -0.48 -7.79 12.90
C SER A 77 -1.33 -6.68 13.53
N VAL A 78 -0.70 -5.61 14.03
CA VAL A 78 -1.42 -4.42 14.52
C VAL A 78 -2.23 -3.78 13.39
N VAL A 79 -1.66 -3.66 12.18
CA VAL A 79 -2.36 -3.12 11.01
C VAL A 79 -3.56 -3.99 10.63
N VAL A 80 -3.44 -5.32 10.62
CA VAL A 80 -4.56 -6.26 10.39
C VAL A 80 -5.67 -6.02 11.41
N PHE A 81 -5.32 -5.99 12.70
CA PHE A 81 -6.27 -5.80 13.79
C PHE A 81 -7.05 -4.49 13.66
N VAL A 82 -6.33 -3.41 13.33
CA VAL A 82 -6.88 -2.10 13.02
C VAL A 82 -7.87 -2.17 11.86
N TYR A 83 -7.52 -2.87 10.77
CA TYR A 83 -8.42 -3.06 9.63
C TYR A 83 -9.65 -3.89 9.97
N VAL A 84 -9.52 -4.96 10.74
CA VAL A 84 -10.65 -5.78 11.20
C VAL A 84 -11.61 -4.92 12.04
N THR A 85 -11.07 -4.09 12.94
CA THR A 85 -11.86 -3.16 13.77
C THR A 85 -12.65 -2.17 12.90
N ILE A 86 -12.00 -1.58 11.90
CA ILE A 86 -12.67 -0.71 10.91
C ILE A 86 -13.82 -1.45 10.23
N ILE A 87 -13.59 -2.68 9.79
CA ILE A 87 -14.59 -3.48 9.07
C ILE A 87 -15.84 -3.71 9.93
N ILE A 88 -15.63 -4.04 11.21
CA ILE A 88 -16.69 -4.24 12.18
C ILE A 88 -17.47 -2.94 12.39
N LEU A 89 -16.77 -1.84 12.68
CA LEU A 89 -17.40 -0.52 12.91
C LEU A 89 -18.24 -0.05 11.70
N VAL A 90 -17.71 -0.21 10.49
CA VAL A 90 -18.44 0.13 9.25
C VAL A 90 -19.63 -0.79 9.01
N ARG A 91 -19.54 -2.08 9.39
CA ARG A 91 -20.69 -3.00 9.31
C ARG A 91 -21.77 -2.65 10.33
N LEU A 92 -21.40 -2.27 11.56
CA LEU A 92 -22.34 -1.83 12.59
C LEU A 92 -23.04 -0.52 12.20
N LYS A 93 -22.29 0.49 11.72
CA LYS A 93 -22.85 1.72 11.16
C LYS A 93 -23.57 1.53 9.81
N ALA A 94 -23.61 0.33 9.25
CA ALA A 94 -24.44 0.03 8.07
C ALA A 94 -25.92 -0.04 8.36
N LYS A 95 -26.23 -0.28 9.63
CA LYS A 95 -27.59 -0.40 10.11
C LYS A 95 -28.25 0.97 10.31
N SER A 96 -27.49 2.08 10.32
CA SER A 96 -28.02 3.45 10.38
C SER A 96 -27.87 4.17 9.01
N SER A 97 -28.93 4.84 8.57
CA SER A 97 -29.33 4.96 7.17
C SER A 97 -29.08 6.32 6.49
N THR A 98 -27.89 6.92 6.57
CA THR A 98 -27.74 8.33 6.09
C THR A 98 -26.49 8.68 5.25
N CYS A 99 -25.68 7.75 4.72
CA CYS A 99 -24.65 8.15 3.75
C CYS A 99 -24.22 7.04 2.80
N GLN A 100 -24.89 6.93 1.65
CA GLN A 100 -24.69 5.86 0.66
C GLN A 100 -23.44 6.08 -0.22
N GLU A 101 -23.10 7.34 -0.55
CA GLU A 101 -21.92 7.67 -1.37
C GLU A 101 -20.60 7.49 -0.62
N SER A 102 -20.46 8.07 0.58
CA SER A 102 -19.26 7.90 1.43
C SER A 102 -19.02 6.42 1.77
N ARG A 103 -20.09 5.62 1.92
CA ARG A 103 -20.01 4.17 2.09
C ARG A 103 -19.37 3.43 0.93
N ARG A 104 -19.62 3.87 -0.30
CA ARG A 104 -19.08 3.22 -1.49
C ARG A 104 -17.57 3.40 -1.53
N VAL A 105 -17.09 4.64 -1.34
CA VAL A 105 -15.65 4.95 -1.30
C VAL A 105 -14.94 4.21 -0.16
N ILE A 106 -15.53 4.15 1.03
CA ILE A 106 -14.96 3.43 2.19
C ILE A 106 -14.93 1.91 1.98
N LYS A 107 -16.01 1.31 1.44
CA LYS A 107 -16.00 -0.11 1.01
C LYS A 107 -14.87 -0.35 0.02
N ARG A 108 -14.58 0.64 -0.82
CA ARG A 108 -13.62 0.50 -1.89
C ARG A 108 -12.18 0.45 -1.39
N LEU A 109 -11.82 1.40 -0.53
CA LEU A 109 -10.55 1.50 0.19
C LEU A 109 -10.29 0.30 1.10
N LYS A 110 -11.33 -0.23 1.75
CA LYS A 110 -11.25 -1.43 2.60
C LYS A 110 -10.74 -2.65 1.82
N VAL A 111 -11.31 -2.94 0.66
CA VAL A 111 -10.94 -4.15 -0.12
C VAL A 111 -9.47 -4.08 -0.57
N THR A 112 -9.04 -2.91 -1.01
CA THR A 112 -7.63 -2.62 -1.34
C THR A 112 -6.69 -2.91 -0.18
N ALA A 113 -7.02 -2.37 0.98
CA ALA A 113 -6.22 -2.54 2.18
C ALA A 113 -6.14 -4.00 2.62
N ILE A 114 -7.25 -4.74 2.53
CA ILE A 114 -7.30 -6.16 2.83
C ILE A 114 -6.35 -6.94 1.92
N VAL A 115 -6.46 -6.76 0.59
CA VAL A 115 -5.57 -7.46 -0.36
C VAL A 115 -4.11 -7.08 -0.11
N PHE A 116 -3.84 -5.82 0.23
CA PHE A 116 -2.50 -5.37 0.57
C PHE A 116 -1.92 -6.09 1.77
N VAL A 117 -2.70 -6.13 2.84
CA VAL A 117 -2.31 -6.76 4.10
C VAL A 117 -2.13 -8.25 3.91
N PHE A 118 -3.05 -8.95 3.23
CA PHE A 118 -2.92 -10.39 3.03
C PHE A 118 -1.69 -10.75 2.18
N SER A 119 -1.41 -10.01 1.11
CA SER A 119 -0.25 -10.30 0.24
C SER A 119 1.08 -10.06 0.96
N TRP A 120 1.20 -8.97 1.72
CA TRP A 120 2.41 -8.65 2.48
C TRP A 120 2.59 -9.52 3.72
N TYR A 121 1.50 -9.78 4.44
CA TYR A 121 1.52 -10.58 5.66
C TYR A 121 1.93 -12.03 5.35
N MET A 122 1.45 -12.61 4.23
CA MET A 122 1.91 -13.94 3.79
C MET A 122 3.41 -13.96 3.48
N ALA A 123 3.95 -12.90 2.85
CA ALA A 123 5.38 -12.82 2.56
C ALA A 123 6.23 -12.83 3.84
N ILE A 124 5.88 -11.98 4.81
CA ILE A 124 6.64 -11.84 6.06
C ILE A 124 6.42 -13.04 6.99
N LEU A 125 5.19 -13.54 7.09
CA LEU A 125 4.90 -14.75 7.86
C LEU A 125 5.66 -15.95 7.29
N GLY A 126 5.73 -16.07 5.95
CA GLY A 126 6.54 -17.06 5.27
C GLY A 126 8.00 -17.00 5.71
N VAL A 127 8.65 -15.83 5.62
CA VAL A 127 10.05 -15.66 6.05
C VAL A 127 10.27 -16.11 7.50
N ASN A 128 9.38 -15.73 8.43
CA ASN A 128 9.49 -16.13 9.84
C ASN A 128 9.21 -17.62 10.08
N LEU A 129 8.27 -18.19 9.32
CA LEU A 129 7.96 -19.62 9.40
C LEU A 129 9.15 -20.47 8.94
N GLY A 130 9.90 -20.01 7.93
CA GLY A 130 11.14 -20.66 7.51
C GLY A 130 12.17 -20.74 8.64
N TYR A 131 12.32 -19.67 9.43
CA TYR A 131 13.17 -19.67 10.63
C TYR A 131 12.59 -20.58 11.73
N ALA A 132 11.28 -20.53 11.98
CA ALA A 132 10.63 -21.28 13.06
C ALA A 132 10.64 -22.80 12.85
N ILE A 133 10.58 -23.26 11.59
CA ILE A 133 10.65 -24.68 11.22
C ILE A 133 12.10 -25.20 11.31
N GLY A 134 13.10 -24.33 11.45
CA GLY A 134 14.51 -24.74 11.51
C GLY A 134 15.01 -25.33 10.20
N LEU A 135 14.58 -24.76 9.06
CA LEU A 135 15.10 -25.17 7.76
C LEU A 135 16.62 -24.99 7.73
N ARG A 136 17.32 -25.93 7.10
CA ARG A 136 18.75 -25.80 6.79
C ARG A 136 19.01 -24.52 5.98
N ASP A 137 20.19 -23.93 6.14
CA ASP A 137 20.55 -22.63 5.55
C ASP A 137 20.34 -22.55 4.03
N ASP A 138 20.62 -23.64 3.31
CA ASP A 138 20.42 -23.74 1.87
C ASP A 138 18.93 -23.76 1.46
N ALA A 139 18.14 -24.58 2.15
CA ALA A 139 16.69 -24.64 1.95
C ALA A 139 15.99 -23.35 2.39
N LEU A 140 16.46 -22.73 3.47
CA LEU A 140 15.96 -21.47 3.99
C LEU A 140 16.20 -20.33 3.00
N ALA A 141 17.39 -20.24 2.40
CA ALA A 141 17.71 -19.22 1.41
C ALA A 141 16.81 -19.32 0.15
N ILE A 142 16.56 -20.54 -0.33
CA ILE A 142 15.64 -20.79 -1.45
C ILE A 142 14.20 -20.42 -1.05
N PHE A 143 13.75 -20.84 0.12
CA PHE A 143 12.40 -20.58 0.61
C PHE A 143 12.12 -19.09 0.77
N GLN A 144 13.03 -18.37 1.44
CA GLN A 144 12.93 -16.92 1.62
C GLN A 144 12.96 -16.18 0.29
N SER A 145 13.79 -16.63 -0.66
CA SER A 145 13.84 -16.03 -2.00
C SER A 145 12.52 -16.18 -2.76
N ASN A 146 11.81 -17.30 -2.60
CA ASN A 146 10.48 -17.47 -3.17
C ASN A 146 9.43 -16.55 -2.50
N MET A 147 9.56 -16.27 -1.20
CA MET A 147 8.65 -15.35 -0.50
C MET A 147 8.77 -13.90 -1.00
N VAL A 148 9.92 -13.52 -1.59
CA VAL A 148 10.10 -12.19 -2.21
C VAL A 148 9.10 -11.94 -3.33
N PHE A 149 8.60 -12.97 -4.01
CA PHE A 149 7.56 -12.83 -5.03
C PHE A 149 6.29 -12.16 -4.47
N PHE A 150 5.85 -12.57 -3.28
CA PHE A 150 4.70 -11.96 -2.60
C PHE A 150 4.99 -10.52 -2.16
N ALA A 151 6.23 -10.21 -1.79
CA ALA A 151 6.66 -8.84 -1.52
C ALA A 151 6.61 -7.95 -2.78
N LEU A 152 7.03 -8.46 -3.94
CA LEU A 152 6.97 -7.74 -5.22
C LEU A 152 5.52 -7.49 -5.68
N LEU A 153 4.64 -8.47 -5.50
CA LEU A 153 3.20 -8.27 -5.69
C LEU A 153 2.69 -7.16 -4.77
N CYS A 154 3.15 -7.11 -3.53
CA CYS A 154 2.74 -6.08 -2.60
C CYS A 154 3.17 -4.67 -3.03
N TYR A 155 4.38 -4.52 -3.56
CA TYR A 155 4.86 -3.22 -4.04
C TYR A 155 4.10 -2.75 -5.28
N SER A 156 3.80 -3.66 -6.20
CA SER A 156 3.11 -3.33 -7.46
C SER A 156 1.60 -3.12 -7.29
N GLN A 157 0.94 -3.80 -6.34
CA GLN A 157 -0.51 -3.73 -6.19
C GLN A 157 -1.02 -2.32 -5.88
N THR A 158 -0.25 -1.49 -5.16
CA THR A 158 -0.71 -0.16 -4.74
C THR A 158 -1.05 0.69 -5.97
N PHE A 159 -0.22 0.62 -7.01
CA PHE A 159 -0.48 1.28 -8.29
C PHE A 159 -1.79 0.79 -8.93
N TYR A 160 -1.91 -0.53 -9.15
CA TYR A 160 -3.07 -1.12 -9.82
C TYR A 160 -4.37 -0.85 -9.06
N VAL A 161 -4.29 -0.88 -7.73
CA VAL A 161 -5.48 -0.67 -6.92
C VAL A 161 -5.85 0.81 -6.85
N CYS A 162 -4.90 1.74 -6.81
CA CYS A 162 -5.19 3.17 -6.98
C CYS A 162 -5.83 3.44 -8.34
N LEU A 163 -5.31 2.84 -9.42
CA LEU A 163 -5.83 2.98 -10.78
C LEU A 163 -7.25 2.42 -10.93
N TRP A 164 -7.56 1.28 -10.31
CA TRP A 164 -8.89 0.68 -10.37
C TRP A 164 -9.92 1.40 -9.49
N ARG A 165 -9.52 1.92 -8.32
CA ARG A 165 -10.48 2.42 -7.31
C ARG A 165 -10.71 3.92 -7.34
N SER A 166 -9.69 4.72 -7.62
CA SER A 166 -9.79 6.18 -7.64
C SER A 166 -10.00 6.65 -9.08
N LEU A 167 -11.23 7.12 -9.35
CA LEU A 167 -11.58 7.70 -10.65
C LEU A 167 -10.73 8.95 -10.93
N GLU A 168 -10.44 9.73 -9.89
CA GLU A 168 -9.61 10.94 -9.96
C GLU A 168 -8.15 10.58 -10.30
N TYR A 169 -7.57 9.61 -9.59
CA TYR A 169 -6.21 9.14 -9.87
C TYR A 169 -6.10 8.57 -11.29
N ARG A 170 -7.08 7.76 -11.70
CA ARG A 170 -7.15 7.20 -13.04
C ARG A 170 -7.27 8.28 -14.12
N SER A 171 -8.09 9.28 -13.88
CA SER A 171 -8.26 10.42 -14.80
C SER A 171 -6.95 11.18 -14.98
N ALA A 172 -6.28 11.52 -13.87
CA ALA A 172 -5.00 12.24 -13.91
C ALA A 172 -3.91 11.41 -14.60
N PHE A 173 -3.87 10.10 -14.35
CA PHE A 173 -2.91 9.19 -15.00
C PHE A 173 -3.11 9.15 -16.52
N PHE A 174 -4.35 9.01 -17.00
CA PHE A 174 -4.61 9.02 -18.44
C PHE A 174 -4.35 10.39 -19.05
N GLU A 175 -4.68 11.48 -18.36
CA GLU A 175 -4.35 12.84 -18.80
C GLU A 175 -2.84 12.99 -19.03
N GLN A 176 -2.01 12.57 -18.08
CA GLN A 176 -0.55 12.56 -18.23
C GLN A 176 -0.09 11.68 -19.41
N MET A 177 -0.72 10.51 -19.60
CA MET A 177 -0.40 9.62 -20.72
C MET A 177 -0.76 10.24 -22.08
N TYR A 178 -1.91 10.90 -22.19
CA TYR A 178 -2.31 11.61 -23.41
C TYR A 178 -1.32 12.73 -23.74
N ILE A 179 -0.90 13.51 -22.74
CA ILE A 179 0.12 14.56 -22.90
C ILE A 179 1.45 13.96 -23.36
N MET A 180 1.91 12.86 -22.74
CA MET A 180 3.16 12.18 -23.13
C MET A 180 3.13 11.63 -24.57
N VAL A 181 1.95 11.24 -25.06
CA VAL A 181 1.74 10.75 -26.44
C VAL A 181 1.44 11.92 -27.41
N GLY A 182 1.59 13.17 -26.98
CA GLY A 182 1.38 14.36 -27.82
C GLY A 182 -0.08 14.62 -28.18
N ARG A 183 -1.03 14.06 -27.43
CA ARG A 183 -2.47 14.23 -27.65
C ARG A 183 -3.05 15.21 -26.63
N THR A 184 -3.93 16.08 -27.09
CA THR A 184 -4.63 17.03 -26.21
C THR A 184 -5.70 16.30 -25.38
N TYR A 185 -5.56 16.32 -24.05
CA TYR A 185 -6.58 15.82 -23.13
C TYR A 185 -7.69 16.86 -22.96
N GLN A 186 -8.94 16.49 -23.24
CA GLN A 186 -10.11 17.35 -23.01
C GLN A 186 -10.87 16.88 -21.77
N ARG A 187 -10.74 17.63 -20.67
CA ARG A 187 -11.52 17.40 -19.44
C ARG A 187 -12.95 17.86 -19.67
N LYS A 188 -13.86 16.94 -19.96
CA LYS A 188 -15.28 17.26 -20.16
C LYS A 188 -15.94 17.61 -18.82
N ASN A 189 -16.11 18.89 -18.52
CA ASN A 189 -16.98 19.34 -17.43
C ASN A 189 -18.43 19.05 -17.84
N GLY A 190 -19.08 18.13 -17.13
CA GLY A 190 -20.49 17.81 -17.35
C GLY A 190 -21.37 19.01 -16.97
N PRO A 191 -22.42 19.33 -17.76
CA PRO A 191 -23.39 20.33 -17.36
C PRO A 191 -24.22 19.78 -16.20
N ASN A 192 -24.07 20.40 -15.03
CA ASN A 192 -24.93 20.41 -13.84
C ASN A 192 -25.52 19.08 -13.31
N THR A 193 -25.19 18.83 -12.03
CA THR A 193 -26.03 18.20 -10.98
C THR A 193 -26.58 16.78 -11.18
N SER A 194 -26.29 15.96 -10.17
CA SER A 194 -26.96 14.71 -9.79
C SER A 194 -26.67 13.43 -10.60
N SER A 195 -25.99 12.53 -9.89
CA SER A 195 -26.04 11.07 -10.01
C SER A 195 -25.54 10.42 -11.31
N THR A 196 -24.36 9.81 -11.18
CA THR A 196 -23.75 8.79 -12.07
C THR A 196 -22.90 9.34 -13.22
N THR A 197 -21.69 9.77 -12.89
CA THR A 197 -20.63 10.10 -13.86
C THR A 197 -20.23 8.87 -14.68
N ARG A 198 -20.78 8.72 -15.89
CA ARG A 198 -20.17 7.91 -16.96
C ARG A 198 -19.12 8.77 -17.66
N ILE A 199 -17.86 8.37 -17.54
CA ILE A 199 -16.74 8.96 -18.28
C ILE A 199 -16.73 8.33 -19.67
N VAL A 200 -17.06 9.10 -20.71
CA VAL A 200 -16.92 8.69 -22.11
C VAL A 200 -15.65 9.35 -22.64
N VAL A 201 -14.67 8.52 -23.02
CA VAL A 201 -13.39 8.93 -23.62
C VAL A 201 -13.55 8.88 -25.13
N GLN A 202 -13.35 9.99 -25.85
CA GLN A 202 -13.29 10.00 -27.31
C GLN A 202 -11.88 10.42 -27.78
N PRO A 203 -11.25 9.67 -28.68
CA PRO A 203 -10.00 10.08 -29.31
C PRO A 203 -10.26 11.18 -30.35
N ILE A 204 -9.55 12.30 -30.25
CA ILE A 204 -9.51 13.31 -31.30
C ILE A 204 -8.56 12.81 -32.38
N THR A 205 -9.10 12.37 -33.52
CA THR A 205 -8.34 12.21 -34.77
C THR A 205 -8.00 13.60 -35.29
N MET A 206 -6.72 13.98 -35.25
CA MET A 206 -6.23 15.16 -35.95
C MET A 206 -6.41 14.93 -37.46
N THR A 207 -7.38 15.63 -38.06
CA THR A 207 -7.42 15.81 -39.51
C THR A 207 -6.27 16.72 -39.91
N ALA A 208 -5.28 16.16 -40.62
CA ALA A 208 -4.27 16.93 -41.30
C ALA A 208 -4.95 17.80 -42.37
N LYS A 209 -4.79 19.12 -42.28
CA LYS A 209 -5.12 20.02 -43.39
C LYS A 209 -3.97 19.95 -44.41
N SER A 210 -4.31 19.51 -45.61
CA SER A 210 -3.54 19.70 -46.84
C SER A 210 -3.49 21.17 -47.24
#